data_AF-A0A4U7DW42-F1
#
_entry.id   AF-A0A4U7DW42-F1
#
_cell.length_a   1.000
_cell.length_b   1.000
_cell.length_c   1.000
_cell.angle_alpha   90.00
_cell.angle_beta   90.00
_cell.angle_gamma   90.00
#
_symmetry.space_group_name_H-M   'P 1'
#
loop_
_entity.id
_entity.type
_entity.pdbx_description
1 polymer ?
#
loop_
_entity_poly.entity_id
_entity_poly.type
_entity_poly.pdbx_seq_one_letter_code
_entity_poly.pdbx_strand_id
1 'polypeptide(L)'
;MSGGSAVSGRRIAGLYFSGTELRDLLVAWLALGVAFTLFFVGGSGGIGRILAAGVVPPLFVALSTAGVAFLLHEVAHKVVAVHYDQVAEFRADNSMLFLAVMSSLLGFIFAAPGAVHHRGRLTPREHGHIALAGPVVNLGLMAVFFPLFALGGIVGSEIVTVLGARGIAINAFLAAFNLVPYGPLDGKTVLSWSKPVWAAVFVPSALLAFGLVFVLGLGFGGPF
;
A
#
# COMPACT_ATOMS: atom_id res chain seq x y z
N MET A 1 36.06 6.69 -10.85
CA MET A 1 34.89 7.25 -11.55
C MET A 1 34.04 6.11 -12.06
N SER A 2 33.16 5.55 -11.23
CA SER A 2 32.26 4.47 -11.64
C SER A 2 30.95 5.07 -12.12
N GLY A 3 30.77 5.15 -13.43
CA GLY A 3 29.49 5.47 -14.06
C GLY A 3 28.48 4.37 -13.76
N GLY A 4 27.81 4.46 -12.60
CA GLY A 4 26.61 3.70 -12.36
C GLY A 4 25.56 4.17 -13.34
N SER A 5 25.02 3.25 -14.16
CA SER A 5 23.91 3.50 -15.06
C SER A 5 22.72 4.03 -14.25
N ALA A 6 22.61 5.35 -14.13
CA ALA A 6 21.46 5.98 -13.51
C ALA A 6 20.23 5.53 -14.31
N VAL A 7 19.24 4.96 -13.62
CA VAL A 7 17.96 4.61 -14.24
C VAL A 7 17.46 5.88 -14.94
N SER A 8 17.20 5.81 -16.25
CA SER A 8 16.69 6.98 -16.97
C SER A 8 15.25 7.26 -16.56
N GLY A 9 14.91 8.54 -16.39
CA GLY A 9 13.52 8.96 -16.21
C GLY A 9 12.65 8.56 -17.41
N ARG A 10 11.36 8.34 -17.16
CA ARG A 10 10.39 7.88 -18.16
C ARG A 10 9.06 8.61 -18.02
N ARG A 11 8.37 8.82 -19.14
CA ARG A 11 6.96 9.25 -19.14
C ARG A 11 6.07 8.02 -19.25
N ILE A 12 5.14 7.86 -18.31
CA ILE A 12 4.19 6.74 -18.25
C ILE A 12 2.80 7.36 -18.07
N ALA A 13 1.86 7.04 -18.97
CA ALA A 13 0.51 7.58 -18.94
C ALA A 13 0.45 9.13 -18.79
N GLY A 14 1.35 9.85 -19.46
CA GLY A 14 1.45 11.32 -19.40
C GLY A 14 2.22 11.88 -18.20
N LEU A 15 2.44 11.09 -17.14
CA LEU A 15 3.19 11.49 -15.94
C LEU A 15 4.69 11.25 -16.14
N TYR A 16 5.51 12.21 -15.73
CA TYR A 16 6.97 12.04 -15.71
C TYR A 16 7.41 11.40 -14.40
N PHE A 17 8.15 10.30 -14.49
CA PHE A 17 8.82 9.64 -13.36
C PHE A 17 10.32 9.78 -13.50
N SER A 18 10.97 10.26 -12.44
CA SER A 18 12.43 10.37 -12.45
C SER A 18 13.09 8.99 -12.31
N GLY A 19 14.35 8.89 -12.69
CA GLY A 19 15.14 7.68 -12.47
C GLY A 19 15.21 7.24 -11.02
N THR A 20 15.39 8.21 -10.12
CA THR A 20 15.47 7.97 -8.69
C THR A 20 14.11 7.57 -8.13
N GLU A 21 13.02 8.19 -8.59
CA GLU A 21 11.67 7.81 -8.19
C GLU A 21 11.31 6.38 -8.59
N LEU A 22 11.63 5.98 -9.82
CA LEU A 22 11.42 4.60 -10.28
C LEU A 22 12.21 3.60 -9.44
N ARG A 23 13.45 3.94 -9.07
CA ARG A 23 14.27 3.14 -8.16
C ARG A 23 13.63 3.07 -6.77
N ASP A 24 13.21 4.20 -6.22
CA ASP A 24 12.64 4.29 -4.87
C ASP A 24 11.32 3.51 -4.78
N LEU A 25 10.44 3.65 -5.78
CA LEU A 25 9.21 2.85 -5.90
C LEU A 25 9.51 1.36 -5.99
N LEU A 26 10.52 0.96 -6.79
CA LEU A 26 10.92 -0.45 -6.91
C LEU A 26 11.48 -1.00 -5.59
N VAL A 27 12.34 -0.24 -4.92
CA VAL A 27 12.92 -0.63 -3.63
C VAL A 27 11.83 -0.76 -2.57
N ALA A 28 10.93 0.23 -2.47
CA ALA A 28 9.81 0.20 -1.55
C ALA A 28 8.86 -0.98 -1.84
N TRP A 29 8.53 -1.22 -3.12
CA TRP A 29 7.68 -2.33 -3.55
C TRP A 29 8.25 -3.69 -3.13
N LEU A 30 9.54 -3.92 -3.38
CA LEU A 30 10.21 -5.17 -3.02
C LEU A 30 10.36 -5.32 -1.50
N ALA A 31 10.78 -4.26 -0.80
CA ALA A 31 10.95 -4.29 0.65
C ALA A 31 9.63 -4.55 1.38
N LEU A 32 8.54 -3.87 0.97
CA LEU A 32 7.21 -4.13 1.52
C LEU A 32 6.70 -5.52 1.13
N GLY A 33 6.94 -5.99 -0.10
CA GLY A 33 6.61 -7.36 -0.49
C GLY A 33 7.25 -8.40 0.45
N VAL A 34 8.53 -8.23 0.77
CA VAL A 34 9.23 -9.09 1.74
C VAL A 34 8.64 -8.93 3.14
N ALA A 35 8.43 -7.70 3.61
CA ALA A 35 7.87 -7.45 4.94
C ALA A 35 6.48 -8.09 5.12
N PHE A 36 5.58 -7.93 4.14
CA PHE A 36 4.26 -8.53 4.17
C PHE A 36 4.30 -10.06 4.06
N THR A 37 5.24 -10.62 3.28
CA THR A 37 5.44 -12.08 3.23
C THR A 37 5.76 -12.64 4.62
N LEU A 38 6.65 -11.98 5.37
CA LEU A 38 7.01 -12.39 6.73
C LEU A 38 5.87 -12.16 7.72
N PHE A 39 5.18 -11.02 7.61
CA PHE A 39 4.05 -10.68 8.47
C PHE A 39 2.91 -11.70 8.39
N PHE A 40 2.54 -12.15 7.19
CA PHE A 40 1.43 -13.10 7.01
C PHE A 40 1.70 -14.45 7.66
N VAL A 41 2.96 -14.86 7.78
CA VAL A 41 3.33 -16.06 8.54
C VAL A 41 3.59 -15.78 10.02
N GLY A 42 3.24 -14.60 10.55
CA GLY A 42 3.47 -14.26 11.96
C GLY A 42 4.95 -14.07 12.30
N GLY A 43 5.76 -13.65 11.32
CA GLY A 43 7.18 -13.37 11.48
C GLY A 43 8.07 -14.61 11.50
N SER A 44 9.18 -14.52 12.24
CA SER A 44 10.26 -15.51 12.25
C SER A 44 9.78 -16.92 12.63
N GLY A 45 8.81 -17.03 13.54
CA GLY A 45 8.22 -18.32 13.94
C GLY A 45 7.48 -19.04 12.83
N GLY A 46 7.08 -18.35 11.75
CA GLY A 46 6.35 -18.94 10.63
C GLY A 46 7.16 -19.13 9.35
N ILE A 47 8.47 -18.87 9.35
CA ILE A 47 9.32 -19.02 8.15
C ILE A 47 9.21 -20.44 7.55
N GLY A 48 9.03 -21.47 8.39
CA GLY A 48 8.79 -22.85 7.92
C GLY A 48 7.61 -22.97 6.95
N ARG A 49 6.55 -22.16 7.10
CA ARG A 49 5.40 -22.13 6.18
C ARG A 49 5.76 -21.54 4.81
N ILE A 50 6.60 -20.52 4.78
CA ILE A 50 7.14 -19.96 3.52
C ILE A 50 7.96 -21.04 2.80
N LEU A 51 8.83 -21.74 3.52
CA LEU A 51 9.68 -22.78 2.93
C LEU A 51 8.84 -23.98 2.43
N ALA A 52 7.83 -24.38 3.19
CA ALA A 52 6.93 -25.48 2.82
C ALA A 52 6.10 -25.16 1.56
N ALA A 53 5.64 -23.90 1.42
CA ALA A 53 4.91 -23.44 0.23
C ALA A 53 5.82 -23.15 -0.98
N GLY A 54 7.15 -23.14 -0.77
CA GLY A 54 8.11 -22.50 -1.67
C GLY A 54 8.05 -20.98 -1.54
N VAL A 55 9.18 -20.31 -1.73
CA VAL A 55 9.28 -18.85 -1.52
C VAL A 55 8.47 -18.04 -2.53
N VAL A 56 8.24 -18.60 -3.73
CA VAL A 56 7.64 -17.87 -4.85
C VAL A 56 6.16 -17.54 -4.61
N PRO A 57 5.25 -18.47 -4.25
CA PRO A 57 3.84 -18.12 -4.05
C PRO A 57 3.57 -17.07 -2.95
N PRO A 58 4.15 -17.17 -1.74
CA PRO A 58 4.00 -16.14 -0.70
C PRO A 58 4.45 -14.75 -1.15
N LEU A 59 5.63 -14.69 -1.77
CA LEU A 59 6.20 -13.43 -2.26
C LEU A 59 5.37 -12.85 -3.40
N PHE A 60 4.93 -13.69 -4.35
CA PHE A 60 4.06 -13.27 -5.45
C PHE A 60 2.75 -12.66 -4.93
N VAL A 61 2.13 -13.32 -3.95
CA VAL A 61 0.90 -12.82 -3.33
C VAL A 61 1.14 -11.49 -2.62
N ALA A 62 2.21 -11.37 -1.82
CA ALA A 62 2.53 -10.14 -1.11
C ALA A 62 2.84 -8.96 -2.05
N LEU A 63 3.63 -9.19 -3.11
CA LEU A 63 3.93 -8.18 -4.12
C LEU A 63 2.68 -7.74 -4.89
N SER A 64 1.81 -8.69 -5.24
CA SER A 64 0.59 -8.43 -6.02
C SER A 64 -0.54 -7.81 -5.20
N THR A 65 -0.49 -7.91 -3.87
CA THR A 65 -1.49 -7.35 -2.96
C THR A 65 -0.94 -6.11 -2.27
N ALA A 66 -0.16 -6.26 -1.20
CA ALA A 66 0.36 -5.13 -0.42
C ALA A 66 1.28 -4.23 -1.24
N GLY A 67 2.13 -4.83 -2.06
CA GLY A 67 3.04 -4.09 -2.92
C GLY A 67 2.28 -3.21 -3.93
N VAL A 68 1.31 -3.78 -4.66
CA VAL A 68 0.47 -3.03 -5.61
C VAL A 68 -0.40 -1.99 -4.90
N ALA A 69 -0.97 -2.33 -3.74
CA ALA A 69 -1.77 -1.39 -2.94
C ALA A 69 -0.95 -0.14 -2.58
N PHE A 70 0.24 -0.32 -2.04
CA PHE A 70 1.17 0.77 -1.76
C PHE A 70 1.55 1.56 -3.03
N LEU A 71 1.96 0.89 -4.11
CA LEU A 71 2.40 1.57 -5.32
C LEU A 71 1.30 2.47 -5.90
N LEU A 72 0.08 1.93 -6.01
CA LEU A 72 -1.04 2.68 -6.56
C LEU A 72 -1.53 3.78 -5.62
N HIS A 73 -1.40 3.60 -4.30
CA HIS A 73 -1.63 4.63 -3.30
C HIS A 73 -0.72 5.85 -3.52
N GLU A 74 0.59 5.65 -3.57
CA GLU A 74 1.56 6.74 -3.78
C GLU A 74 1.42 7.37 -5.16
N VAL A 75 1.21 6.56 -6.20
CA VAL A 75 0.97 7.08 -7.55
C VAL A 75 -0.33 7.90 -7.59
N ALA A 76 -1.36 7.57 -6.81
CA ALA A 76 -2.58 8.38 -6.72
C ALA A 76 -2.32 9.78 -6.17
N HIS A 77 -1.53 9.89 -5.08
CA HIS A 77 -1.11 11.19 -4.56
C HIS A 77 -0.41 12.00 -5.63
N LYS A 78 0.53 11.38 -6.35
CA LYS A 78 1.26 12.04 -7.44
C LYS A 78 0.33 12.46 -8.58
N VAL A 79 -0.56 11.59 -9.05
CA VAL A 79 -1.51 11.87 -10.14
C VAL A 79 -2.32 13.11 -9.81
N VAL A 80 -2.88 13.17 -8.60
CA VAL A 80 -3.70 14.32 -8.17
C VAL A 80 -2.85 15.56 -7.93
N ALA A 81 -1.62 15.43 -7.43
CA ALA A 81 -0.72 16.56 -7.28
C ALA A 81 -0.34 17.19 -8.63
N VAL A 82 0.00 16.35 -9.63
CA VAL A 82 0.32 16.83 -10.98
C VAL A 82 -0.92 17.42 -11.67
N HIS A 83 -2.11 16.92 -11.38
CA HIS A 83 -3.36 17.53 -11.85
C HIS A 83 -3.54 18.97 -11.34
N TYR A 84 -3.01 19.30 -10.16
CA TYR A 84 -2.96 20.66 -9.61
C TYR A 84 -1.64 21.38 -9.93
N ASP A 85 -1.04 21.07 -11.09
CA ASP A 85 0.18 21.68 -11.61
C ASP A 85 1.39 21.62 -10.65
N GLN A 86 1.39 20.67 -9.71
CA GLN A 86 2.53 20.46 -8.82
C GLN A 86 3.59 19.58 -9.50
N VAL A 87 4.85 19.87 -9.21
CA VAL A 87 5.93 18.90 -9.45
C VAL A 87 5.94 17.94 -8.26
N ALA A 88 5.66 16.66 -8.51
CA ALA A 88 5.55 15.65 -7.47
C ALA A 88 6.43 14.43 -7.77
N GLU A 89 7.09 13.90 -6.75
CA GLU A 89 8.01 12.77 -6.84
C GLU A 89 7.99 11.94 -5.56
N PHE A 90 7.82 10.62 -5.67
CA PHE A 90 7.99 9.70 -4.55
C PHE A 90 9.47 9.57 -4.13
N ARG A 91 9.72 9.61 -2.83
CA ARG A 91 11.01 9.30 -2.21
C ARG A 91 10.86 8.22 -1.15
N ALA A 92 11.66 7.17 -1.26
CA ALA A 92 11.69 6.10 -0.27
C ALA A 92 12.49 6.52 0.96
N ASP A 93 12.00 6.14 2.15
CA ASP A 93 12.78 6.20 3.38
C ASP A 93 13.37 4.81 3.66
N ASN A 94 14.65 4.64 3.32
CA ASN A 94 15.35 3.37 3.50
C ASN A 94 15.42 2.91 4.96
N SER A 95 15.43 3.83 5.92
CA SER A 95 15.48 3.47 7.35
C SER A 95 14.14 2.89 7.79
N MET A 96 13.04 3.49 7.33
CA MET A 96 11.69 2.99 7.61
C MET A 96 11.36 1.72 6.83
N LEU A 97 11.86 1.57 5.60
CA LEU A 97 11.75 0.30 4.86
C LEU A 97 12.52 -0.83 5.55
N PHE A 98 13.73 -0.54 6.05
CA PHE A 98 14.48 -1.48 6.87
C PHE A 98 13.70 -1.85 8.14
N LEU A 99 13.15 -0.85 8.84
CA LEU A 99 12.33 -1.08 10.03
C LEU A 99 11.06 -1.90 9.72
N ALA A 100 10.43 -1.70 8.57
CA ALA A 100 9.27 -2.47 8.13
C ALA A 100 9.63 -3.96 7.96
N VAL A 101 10.76 -4.26 7.33
CA VAL A 101 11.25 -5.64 7.19
C VAL A 101 11.62 -6.23 8.56
N MET A 102 12.36 -5.50 9.38
CA MET A 102 12.80 -6.01 10.69
C MET A 102 11.65 -6.20 11.67
N SER A 103 10.68 -5.28 11.72
CA SER A 103 9.47 -5.44 12.53
C SER A 103 8.64 -6.63 12.08
N SER A 104 8.55 -6.89 10.76
CA SER A 104 7.79 -8.03 10.24
C SER A 104 8.29 -9.38 10.73
N LEU A 105 9.59 -9.50 11.06
CA LEU A 105 10.16 -10.70 11.69
C LEU A 105 9.63 -10.95 13.11
N LEU A 106 9.10 -9.92 13.76
CA LEU A 106 8.45 -10.00 15.07
C LEU A 106 6.92 -10.22 14.94
N GLY A 107 6.40 -10.34 13.72
CA GLY A 107 4.98 -10.59 13.47
C GLY A 107 4.10 -9.34 13.42
N PHE A 108 4.68 -8.14 13.36
CA PHE A 108 3.93 -6.89 13.14
C PHE A 108 4.63 -6.03 12.08
N ILE A 109 3.91 -5.12 11.42
CA ILE A 109 4.53 -4.20 10.46
C ILE A 109 4.45 -2.78 10.99
N PHE A 110 5.62 -2.15 11.10
CA PHE A 110 5.73 -0.71 11.24
C PHE A 110 6.37 -0.14 9.98
N ALA A 111 5.55 0.45 9.10
CA ALA A 111 6.00 0.93 7.80
C ALA A 111 5.58 2.38 7.57
N ALA A 112 6.59 3.23 7.30
CA ALA A 112 6.45 4.55 6.70
C ALA A 112 7.37 4.58 5.47
N PRO A 113 7.01 3.90 4.37
CA PRO A 113 7.92 3.53 3.29
C PRO A 113 8.55 4.72 2.55
N GLY A 114 7.93 5.88 2.65
CA GLY A 114 8.34 7.10 1.98
C GLY A 114 7.19 8.09 1.93
N ALA A 115 7.34 9.12 1.12
CA ALA A 115 6.26 10.05 0.81
C ALA A 115 6.42 10.63 -0.59
N VAL A 116 5.30 11.01 -1.20
CA VAL A 116 5.30 11.88 -2.38
C VAL A 116 5.57 13.31 -1.96
N HIS A 117 6.75 13.82 -2.29
CA HIS A 117 7.07 15.23 -2.13
C HIS A 117 6.52 16.01 -3.32
N HIS A 118 5.76 17.05 -3.04
CA HIS A 118 5.26 17.97 -4.06
C HIS A 118 5.71 19.39 -3.79
N ARG A 119 5.98 20.14 -4.88
CA ARG A 119 6.39 21.54 -4.83
C ARG A 119 5.49 22.40 -5.71
N GLY A 120 4.96 23.44 -5.10
CA GLY A 120 4.07 24.42 -5.72
C GLY A 120 3.18 25.06 -4.65
N ARG A 121 2.27 25.94 -5.09
CA ARG A 121 1.26 26.52 -4.21
C ARG A 121 0.03 25.62 -4.24
N LEU A 122 -0.50 25.30 -3.07
CA LEU A 122 -1.73 24.53 -2.90
C LEU A 122 -2.68 25.29 -1.98
N THR A 123 -3.95 25.31 -2.37
CA THR A 123 -5.04 25.64 -1.46
C THR A 123 -5.24 24.48 -0.47
N PRO A 124 -5.85 24.73 0.71
CA PRO A 124 -6.19 23.66 1.65
C PRO A 124 -7.04 22.55 1.02
N ARG A 125 -7.88 22.91 0.04
CA ARG A 125 -8.73 21.97 -0.70
C ARG A 125 -7.93 21.04 -1.60
N GLU A 126 -7.02 21.57 -2.39
CA GLU A 126 -6.18 20.75 -3.27
C GLU A 126 -5.28 19.83 -2.45
N HIS A 127 -4.72 20.31 -1.35
CA HIS A 127 -3.92 19.49 -0.44
C HIS A 127 -4.76 18.35 0.18
N GLY A 128 -6.00 18.64 0.57
CA GLY A 128 -6.96 17.63 1.03
C GLY A 128 -7.31 16.60 -0.04
N HIS A 129 -7.48 17.00 -1.30
CA HIS A 129 -7.72 16.09 -2.42
C HIS A 129 -6.50 15.19 -2.71
N ILE A 130 -5.28 15.73 -2.65
CA ILE A 130 -4.04 14.96 -2.82
C ILE A 130 -3.97 13.89 -1.74
N ALA A 131 -4.13 14.26 -0.46
CA ALA A 131 -4.09 13.31 0.65
C ALA A 131 -5.21 12.26 0.56
N LEU A 132 -6.41 12.64 0.10
CA LEU A 132 -7.53 11.69 -0.03
C LEU A 132 -7.34 10.68 -1.18
N ALA A 133 -6.52 10.99 -2.18
CA ALA A 133 -6.36 10.18 -3.39
C ALA A 133 -5.88 8.74 -3.10
N GLY A 134 -4.86 8.61 -2.24
CA GLY A 134 -4.32 7.31 -1.85
C GLY A 134 -5.36 6.41 -1.19
N PRO A 135 -6.03 6.83 -0.10
CA PRO A 135 -7.09 6.06 0.54
C PRO A 135 -8.24 5.67 -0.40
N VAL A 136 -8.65 6.56 -1.30
CA VAL A 136 -9.70 6.27 -2.29
C VAL A 136 -9.27 5.18 -3.28
N VAL A 137 -8.03 5.23 -3.78
CA VAL A 137 -7.50 4.18 -4.66
C VAL A 137 -7.44 2.83 -3.95
N ASN A 138 -7.07 2.80 -2.66
CA ASN A 138 -7.09 1.57 -1.89
C ASN A 138 -8.53 1.02 -1.75
N LEU A 139 -9.52 1.85 -1.43
CA LEU A 139 -10.92 1.39 -1.41
C LEU A 139 -11.39 0.86 -2.78
N GLY A 140 -10.95 1.48 -3.87
CA GLY A 140 -11.21 0.98 -5.23
C GLY A 140 -10.57 -0.40 -5.46
N LEU A 141 -9.31 -0.58 -5.06
CA LEU A 141 -8.60 -1.85 -5.17
C LEU A 141 -9.24 -2.93 -4.31
N MET A 142 -9.70 -2.62 -3.10
CA MET A 142 -10.47 -3.54 -2.26
C MET A 142 -11.67 -4.10 -3.03
N ALA A 143 -12.42 -3.26 -3.75
CA ALA A 143 -13.53 -3.70 -4.59
C ALA A 143 -13.07 -4.55 -5.79
N VAL A 144 -11.92 -4.22 -6.40
CA VAL A 144 -11.33 -5.01 -7.52
C VAL A 144 -10.89 -6.41 -7.09
N PHE A 145 -10.40 -6.57 -5.86
CA PHE A 145 -10.02 -7.89 -5.33
C PHE A 145 -11.21 -8.77 -4.94
N PHE A 146 -12.41 -8.21 -4.78
CA PHE A 146 -13.60 -8.97 -4.40
C PHE A 146 -14.03 -10.01 -5.44
N PRO A 147 -14.17 -9.70 -6.74
CA PRO A 147 -14.40 -10.71 -7.78
C PRO A 147 -13.34 -11.82 -7.78
N LEU A 148 -12.09 -11.48 -7.48
CA LEU A 148 -10.99 -12.42 -7.48
C LEU A 148 -11.09 -13.42 -6.32
N PHE A 149 -11.47 -12.93 -5.12
CA PHE A 149 -11.78 -13.78 -3.98
C PHE A 149 -12.95 -14.73 -4.28
N ALA A 150 -14.05 -14.21 -4.84
CA ALA A 150 -15.21 -15.02 -5.20
C ALA A 150 -14.86 -16.08 -6.26
N LEU A 151 -14.08 -15.71 -7.28
CA LEU A 151 -13.62 -16.64 -8.31
C LEU A 151 -12.78 -17.77 -7.71
N GLY A 152 -11.88 -17.46 -6.78
CA GLY A 152 -11.05 -18.45 -6.09
C GLY A 152 -11.89 -19.54 -5.40
N GLY A 153 -12.98 -19.14 -4.72
CA GLY A 153 -13.93 -20.06 -4.11
C GLY A 153 -14.70 -20.90 -5.13
N ILE A 154 -15.13 -20.30 -6.25
CA ILE A 154 -15.88 -20.99 -7.31
C ILE A 154 -15.03 -22.06 -8.00
N VAL A 155 -13.76 -21.75 -8.31
CA VAL A 155 -12.86 -22.67 -9.03
C VAL A 155 -12.07 -23.60 -8.10
N GLY A 156 -12.22 -23.45 -6.77
CA GLY A 156 -11.49 -24.24 -5.78
C GLY A 156 -9.99 -23.96 -5.74
N SER A 157 -9.55 -22.78 -6.17
CA SER A 157 -8.13 -22.41 -6.20
C SER A 157 -7.72 -21.67 -4.93
N GLU A 158 -6.89 -22.31 -4.12
CA GLU A 158 -6.41 -21.74 -2.85
C GLU A 158 -5.59 -20.47 -3.09
N ILE A 159 -4.68 -20.47 -4.07
CA ILE A 159 -3.84 -19.30 -4.36
C ILE A 159 -4.65 -18.08 -4.79
N VAL A 160 -5.70 -18.28 -5.60
CA VAL A 160 -6.59 -17.21 -6.06
C VAL A 160 -7.43 -16.68 -4.90
N THR A 161 -7.93 -17.59 -4.05
CA THR A 161 -8.67 -17.24 -2.84
C THR A 161 -7.82 -16.41 -1.88
N VAL A 162 -6.58 -16.85 -1.60
CA VAL A 162 -5.64 -16.14 -0.72
C VAL A 162 -5.29 -14.77 -1.28
N LEU A 163 -5.04 -14.68 -2.59
CA LEU A 163 -4.72 -13.41 -3.25
C LEU A 163 -5.89 -12.42 -3.21
N GLY A 164 -7.11 -12.87 -3.47
CA GLY A 164 -8.32 -12.06 -3.31
C GLY A 164 -8.54 -11.62 -1.87
N ALA A 165 -8.48 -12.55 -0.91
CA ALA A 165 -8.70 -12.27 0.51
C ALA A 165 -7.68 -11.26 1.06
N ARG A 166 -6.38 -11.45 0.77
CA ARG A 166 -5.31 -10.52 1.16
C ARG A 166 -5.46 -9.17 0.47
N GLY A 167 -5.79 -9.15 -0.81
CA GLY A 167 -6.03 -7.93 -1.55
C GLY A 167 -7.14 -7.08 -0.95
N ILE A 168 -8.27 -7.70 -0.57
CA ILE A 168 -9.37 -7.02 0.14
C ILE A 168 -8.90 -6.50 1.50
N ALA A 169 -8.33 -7.37 2.33
CA ALA A 169 -7.95 -7.06 3.70
C ALA A 169 -6.91 -5.93 3.78
N ILE A 170 -5.83 -6.03 2.99
CA ILE A 170 -4.76 -5.03 2.98
C ILE A 170 -5.29 -3.67 2.52
N ASN A 171 -6.08 -3.63 1.44
CA ASN A 171 -6.56 -2.36 0.91
C ASN A 171 -7.55 -1.68 1.85
N ALA A 172 -8.47 -2.44 2.48
CA ALA A 172 -9.35 -1.92 3.51
C ALA A 172 -8.54 -1.37 4.70
N PHE A 173 -7.55 -2.14 5.17
CA PHE A 173 -6.70 -1.75 6.29
C PHE A 173 -5.87 -0.50 5.98
N LEU A 174 -5.20 -0.44 4.82
CA LEU A 174 -4.38 0.71 4.43
C LEU A 174 -5.22 1.98 4.22
N ALA A 175 -6.44 1.86 3.69
CA ALA A 175 -7.36 3.00 3.58
C ALA A 175 -7.75 3.52 4.96
N ALA A 176 -8.14 2.63 5.88
CA ALA A 176 -8.51 3.00 7.25
C ALA A 176 -7.32 3.59 8.02
N PHE A 177 -6.15 2.95 7.94
CA PHE A 177 -4.93 3.36 8.66
C PHE A 177 -4.44 4.73 8.19
N ASN A 178 -4.33 4.96 6.87
CA ASN A 178 -3.89 6.27 6.37
C ASN A 178 -4.88 7.38 6.66
N LEU A 179 -6.16 7.08 6.88
CA LEU A 179 -7.16 8.07 7.29
C LEU A 179 -7.18 8.36 8.79
N VAL A 180 -6.37 7.69 9.61
CA VAL A 180 -6.20 8.08 11.02
C VAL A 180 -5.57 9.48 11.08
N PRO A 181 -6.15 10.44 11.83
CA PRO A 181 -5.71 11.84 11.82
C PRO A 181 -4.49 12.07 12.72
N TYR A 182 -3.39 11.37 12.45
CA TYR A 182 -2.18 11.40 13.27
C TYR A 182 -0.89 11.45 12.43
N GLY A 183 0.13 12.14 12.97
CA GLY A 183 1.48 12.11 12.41
C GLY A 183 1.54 12.54 10.93
N PRO A 184 2.20 11.75 10.06
CA PRO A 184 2.32 12.01 8.62
C PRO A 184 1.17 11.41 7.79
N LEU A 185 0.16 10.79 8.42
CA LEU A 185 -0.91 10.08 7.71
C LEU A 185 -1.86 11.05 7.01
N ASP A 186 -2.39 10.64 5.85
CA ASP A 186 -3.28 11.43 5.00
C ASP A 186 -4.49 12.01 5.74
N GLY A 187 -5.05 11.23 6.65
CA GLY A 187 -6.24 11.56 7.42
C GLY A 187 -6.11 12.87 8.19
N LYS A 188 -4.90 13.21 8.62
CA LYS A 188 -4.64 14.49 9.29
C LYS A 188 -4.89 15.66 8.34
N THR A 189 -4.40 15.56 7.11
CA THR A 189 -4.58 16.56 6.06
C THR A 189 -6.05 16.61 5.61
N VAL A 190 -6.68 15.45 5.36
CA VAL A 190 -8.10 15.38 4.96
C VAL A 190 -9.01 15.97 6.05
N LEU A 191 -8.78 15.64 7.32
CA LEU A 191 -9.55 16.20 8.45
C LEU A 191 -9.39 17.71 8.58
N SER A 192 -8.16 18.21 8.38
CA SER A 192 -7.88 19.66 8.44
C SER A 192 -8.59 20.44 7.32
N TRP A 193 -8.75 19.81 6.15
CA TRP A 193 -9.46 20.40 5.03
C TRP A 193 -10.99 20.30 5.20
N SER A 194 -11.51 19.12 5.51
CA SER A 194 -12.96 18.88 5.61
C SER A 194 -13.28 17.70 6.53
N LYS A 195 -13.72 18.01 7.75
CA LYS A 195 -14.20 17.02 8.72
C LYS A 195 -15.36 16.14 8.20
N PRO A 196 -16.37 16.67 7.47
CA PRO A 196 -17.41 15.83 6.88
C PRO A 196 -16.87 14.81 5.87
N VAL A 197 -15.97 15.23 4.98
CA VAL A 197 -15.36 14.32 3.98
C VAL A 197 -14.50 13.28 4.69
N TRP A 198 -13.67 13.69 5.65
CA TRP A 198 -12.88 12.77 6.45
C TRP A 198 -13.76 11.72 7.12
N ALA A 199 -14.83 12.11 7.81
CA ALA A 199 -15.73 11.18 8.49
C ALA A 199 -16.44 10.25 7.50
N ALA A 200 -16.88 10.77 6.34
CA ALA A 200 -17.58 10.01 5.31
C ALA A 200 -16.72 8.90 4.68
N VAL A 201 -15.38 9.05 4.67
CA VAL A 201 -14.47 8.04 4.12
C VAL A 201 -13.84 7.20 5.22
N PHE A 202 -13.40 7.81 6.32
CA PHE A 202 -12.75 7.12 7.43
C PHE A 202 -13.69 6.14 8.13
N VAL A 203 -14.92 6.54 8.46
CA VAL A 203 -15.84 5.67 9.23
C VAL A 203 -16.17 4.39 8.46
N PRO A 204 -16.60 4.43 7.18
CA PRO A 204 -16.83 3.21 6.42
C PRO A 204 -15.55 2.38 6.24
N SER A 205 -14.40 3.01 5.97
CA SER A 205 -13.13 2.31 5.83
C SER A 205 -12.74 1.57 7.10
N ALA A 206 -12.86 2.22 8.26
CA ALA A 206 -12.54 1.64 9.55
C ALA A 206 -13.50 0.50 9.92
N LEU A 207 -14.80 0.66 9.66
CA LEU A 207 -15.79 -0.40 9.90
C LEU A 207 -15.55 -1.61 8.99
N LEU A 208 -15.24 -1.39 7.72
CA LEU A 208 -14.90 -2.45 6.76
C LEU A 208 -13.61 -3.16 7.16
N ALA A 209 -12.54 -2.42 7.45
CA ALA A 209 -11.30 -3.00 7.91
C ALA A 209 -11.49 -3.81 9.19
N PHE A 210 -12.23 -3.26 10.17
CA PHE A 210 -12.50 -3.95 11.43
C PHE A 210 -13.33 -5.22 11.24
N GLY A 211 -14.46 -5.11 10.53
CA GLY A 211 -15.36 -6.22 10.27
C GLY A 211 -14.72 -7.34 9.45
N LEU A 212 -14.04 -7.00 8.35
CA LEU A 212 -13.43 -8.00 7.47
C LEU A 212 -12.23 -8.67 8.14
N VAL A 213 -11.33 -7.90 8.76
CA VAL A 213 -10.06 -8.44 9.26
C VAL A 213 -10.21 -9.05 10.65
N PHE A 214 -10.82 -8.36 11.60
CA PHE A 214 -10.82 -8.79 13.01
C PHE A 214 -12.06 -9.57 13.41
N VAL A 215 -13.22 -9.32 12.76
CA VAL A 215 -14.45 -10.08 13.04
C VAL A 215 -14.55 -11.32 12.16
N LEU A 216 -14.32 -11.19 10.86
CA LEU A 216 -14.41 -12.30 9.90
C LEU A 216 -13.08 -13.04 9.66
N GLY A 217 -11.95 -12.51 10.14
CA GLY A 217 -10.64 -13.15 9.96
C GLY A 217 -10.13 -13.17 8.52
N LEU A 218 -10.64 -12.30 7.64
CA LEU A 218 -10.31 -12.30 6.22
C LEU A 218 -8.86 -11.85 5.96
N GLY A 219 -8.14 -12.62 5.15
CA GLY A 219 -6.87 -12.21 4.54
C GLY A 219 -5.62 -12.34 5.42
N PHE A 220 -5.74 -12.36 6.75
CA PHE A 220 -4.58 -12.44 7.66
C PHE A 220 -4.31 -13.87 8.18
N GLY A 221 -5.12 -14.85 7.76
CA GLY A 221 -4.84 -16.28 7.88
C GLY A 221 -4.37 -16.89 6.55
N GLY A 222 -4.08 -18.20 6.57
CA GLY A 222 -3.76 -18.97 5.37
C GLY A 222 -2.52 -19.86 5.51
N PRO A 223 -2.14 -20.53 4.41
CA PRO A 223 -1.05 -21.52 4.38
C PRO A 223 0.35 -20.91 4.55
N PHE A 224 0.53 -19.66 4.13
CA PHE A 224 1.79 -18.88 4.17
C PHE A 224 1.47 -17.40 4.34
#